data_AF-A0AAI8Z000-F1
#
_entry.id   AF-A0AAI8Z000-F1
#
_cell.length_a   1.000
_cell.length_b   1.000
_cell.length_c   1.000
_cell.angle_alpha   90.00
_cell.angle_beta   90.00
_cell.angle_gamma   90.00
#
_symmetry.space_group_name_H-M   'P 1'
#
loop_
_entity.id
_entity.type
_entity.pdbx_description
1 polymer ?
#
loop_
_entity_poly.entity_id
_entity_poly.type
_entity_poly.pdbx_seq_one_letter_code
_entity_poly.pdbx_strand_id
1 'polypeptide(L)'
;MGDEQLMRRLGKKELGPHAYEQQMPARVSRLLEAEDGKNNVLSHVLPKLAELLHHDRELEVAYLCTDRVQQVSKLQHEGAHFCGYRNMQMLLSALDSSAGEDSWSEQRVPKSRFPVLLRLQDMIEQAWDSGYNPHGRVLTGGIRGTRKHVGTSEAEALFLSLDVPCTGHAFHGKEAWRELLDFVETYFQPAERDAVKARVVRTGLCPIFLQRPNHSWTIVGLERTKTGKRRLLAFDPAWQPPAKMQSSCDYRTLSGWSARVVLQRYRKSQRSLKRFGDFETLSIDKPD
;
A
#
# COMPACT_ATOMS: atom_id res chain seq x y z
N MET A 1 -33.35 15.98 -13.79
CA MET A 1 -33.16 16.32 -12.35
C MET A 1 -33.39 15.04 -11.57
N GLY A 2 -32.34 14.24 -11.40
CA GLY A 2 -32.42 12.93 -10.74
C GLY A 2 -31.59 12.97 -9.47
N ASP A 3 -32.24 12.62 -8.35
CA ASP A 3 -31.70 12.37 -7.01
C ASP A 3 -30.22 12.74 -6.78
N GLU A 4 -29.98 13.97 -6.34
CA GLU A 4 -28.89 14.23 -5.39
C GLU A 4 -29.27 13.50 -4.10
N GLN A 5 -28.88 12.23 -4.01
CA GLN A 5 -28.82 11.54 -2.74
C GLN A 5 -27.88 12.38 -1.86
N LEU A 6 -28.45 13.18 -0.96
CA LEU A 6 -27.73 14.12 -0.12
C LEU A 6 -26.63 13.35 0.61
N MET A 7 -25.40 13.39 0.10
CA MET A 7 -24.30 12.61 0.66
C MET A 7 -24.06 13.12 2.07
N ARG A 8 -24.29 12.26 3.05
CA ARG A 8 -24.13 12.60 4.47
C ARG A 8 -22.75 12.18 4.93
N ARG A 9 -22.21 12.97 5.86
CA ARG A 9 -20.96 12.68 6.54
C ARG A 9 -20.96 11.26 7.11
N LEU A 10 -19.86 10.54 6.92
CA LEU A 10 -19.67 9.20 7.45
C LEU A 10 -19.44 9.22 8.97
N GLY A 11 -19.64 8.05 9.58
CA GLY A 11 -19.54 7.88 11.03
C GLY A 11 -18.22 7.24 11.46
N LYS A 12 -18.18 6.88 12.75
CA LYS A 12 -17.03 6.19 13.36
C LYS A 12 -16.77 4.79 12.77
N LYS A 13 -17.78 4.17 12.17
CA LYS A 13 -17.67 2.84 11.58
C LYS A 13 -16.77 2.87 10.34
N GLU A 14 -16.83 3.93 9.55
CA GLU A 14 -16.07 4.08 8.31
C GLU A 14 -14.79 4.89 8.52
N LEU A 15 -14.86 6.01 9.26
CA LEU A 15 -13.73 6.94 9.43
C LEU A 15 -12.90 6.67 10.70
N GLY A 16 -13.26 5.64 11.46
CA GLY A 16 -12.63 5.28 12.74
C GLY A 16 -12.93 6.25 13.88
N PRO A 17 -12.19 6.17 15.00
CA PRO A 17 -12.53 6.89 16.23
C PRO A 17 -12.46 8.42 16.10
N HIS A 18 -11.76 8.94 15.09
CA HIS A 18 -11.54 10.37 14.86
C HIS A 18 -12.44 10.96 13.77
N ALA A 19 -13.51 10.26 13.38
CA ALA A 19 -14.47 10.70 12.34
C ALA A 19 -14.90 12.17 12.44
N TYR A 20 -15.05 12.67 13.67
CA TYR A 20 -15.52 14.02 13.97
C TYR A 20 -14.42 14.97 14.47
N GLU A 21 -13.15 14.52 14.48
CA GLU A 21 -12.01 15.34 14.88
C GLU A 21 -11.86 16.54 13.93
N GLN A 22 -11.66 17.71 14.52
CA GLN A 22 -11.38 18.96 13.79
C GLN A 22 -9.88 19.21 13.70
N GLN A 23 -9.13 18.86 14.74
CA GLN A 23 -7.69 19.03 14.83
C GLN A 23 -7.10 17.93 15.70
N MET A 24 -5.99 17.35 15.24
CA MET A 24 -5.23 16.35 15.98
C MET A 24 -4.43 17.00 17.12
N PRO A 25 -4.07 16.24 18.17
CA PRO A 25 -3.23 16.76 19.24
C PRO A 25 -1.89 17.30 18.72
N ALA A 26 -1.44 18.45 19.25
CA ALA A 26 -0.19 19.11 18.84
C ALA A 26 1.05 18.22 18.94
N ARG A 27 1.06 17.23 19.85
CA ARG A 27 2.14 16.23 19.95
C ARG A 27 2.20 15.34 18.70
N VAL A 28 1.05 14.93 18.16
CA VAL A 28 0.96 14.10 16.95
C VAL A 28 1.31 14.94 15.72
N SER A 29 0.79 16.17 15.62
CA SER A 29 1.15 17.09 14.52
C SER A 29 2.67 17.30 14.43
N ARG A 30 3.31 17.69 15.54
CA ARG A 30 4.78 17.88 15.59
C ARG A 30 5.57 16.62 15.26
N LEU A 31 5.06 15.44 15.64
CA LEU A 31 5.69 14.17 15.29
C LEU A 31 5.66 13.93 13.78
N LEU A 32 4.53 14.23 13.12
CA LEU A 32 4.36 14.07 11.67
C LEU A 32 5.10 15.15 10.88
N GLU A 33 5.16 16.38 11.40
CA GLU A 33 5.96 17.49 10.84
C GLU A 33 7.46 17.17 10.84
N ALA A 34 7.93 16.43 11.85
CA ALA A 34 9.32 16.02 11.99
C ALA A 34 9.67 14.72 11.22
N GLU A 35 8.73 14.16 10.44
CA GLU A 35 8.99 12.97 9.64
C GLU A 35 10.02 13.26 8.54
N ASP A 36 11.14 12.52 8.54
CA ASP A 36 12.21 12.65 7.54
C ASP A 36 12.53 11.34 6.81
N GLY A 37 11.71 10.31 7.02
CA GLY A 37 11.85 8.98 6.43
C GLY A 37 12.91 8.08 7.09
N LYS A 38 13.86 8.61 7.87
CA LYS A 38 15.01 7.81 8.36
C LYS A 38 14.62 6.70 9.33
N ASN A 39 13.55 6.92 10.12
CA ASN A 39 13.15 6.02 11.20
C ASN A 39 11.98 5.11 10.84
N ASN A 40 11.40 5.26 9.65
CA ASN A 40 10.19 4.54 9.26
C ASN A 40 10.17 4.07 7.80
N VAL A 41 11.19 4.37 7.00
CA VAL A 41 11.30 3.91 5.61
C VAL A 41 12.46 2.92 5.49
N LEU A 42 12.21 1.80 4.82
CA LEU A 42 13.23 0.81 4.48
C LEU A 42 13.22 0.54 2.97
N SER A 43 14.33 0.86 2.31
CA SER A 43 14.56 0.61 0.88
C SER A 43 15.04 -0.83 0.61
N HIS A 44 14.95 -1.25 -0.65
CA HIS A 44 15.48 -2.53 -1.16
C HIS A 44 14.95 -3.77 -0.44
N VAL A 45 13.70 -3.72 0.03
CA VAL A 45 13.04 -4.85 0.69
C VAL A 45 12.71 -5.96 -0.32
N LEU A 46 12.27 -5.61 -1.53
CA LEU A 46 11.86 -6.57 -2.56
C LEU A 46 12.99 -7.48 -3.05
N PRO A 47 14.21 -6.97 -3.37
CA PRO A 47 15.34 -7.83 -3.69
C PRO A 47 15.66 -8.85 -2.59
N LYS A 48 15.64 -8.42 -1.32
CA LYS A 48 15.87 -9.30 -0.16
C LYS A 48 14.76 -10.34 -0.02
N LEU A 49 13.51 -9.94 -0.24
CA LEU A 49 12.36 -10.84 -0.20
C LEU A 49 12.43 -11.87 -1.33
N ALA A 50 12.89 -11.48 -2.53
CA ALA A 50 13.07 -12.37 -3.67
C ALA A 50 14.07 -13.50 -3.36
N GLU A 51 15.21 -13.18 -2.75
CA GLU A 51 16.20 -14.19 -2.33
C GLU A 51 15.60 -15.18 -1.31
N LEU A 52 14.88 -14.68 -0.30
CA LEU A 52 14.23 -15.54 0.70
C LEU A 52 13.18 -16.46 0.09
N LEU A 53 12.39 -15.95 -0.87
CA LEU A 53 11.39 -16.72 -1.59
C LEU A 53 12.04 -17.78 -2.49
N HIS A 54 13.14 -17.45 -3.16
CA HIS A 54 13.87 -18.37 -4.03
C HIS A 54 14.30 -19.64 -3.27
N HIS A 55 14.73 -19.48 -2.02
CA HIS A 55 15.12 -20.59 -1.14
C HIS A 55 13.96 -21.29 -0.40
N ASP A 56 12.72 -20.81 -0.54
CA ASP A 56 11.58 -21.48 0.08
C ASP A 56 11.23 -22.77 -0.67
N ARG A 57 11.23 -23.89 0.05
CA ARG A 57 10.93 -25.22 -0.48
C ARG A 57 9.44 -25.40 -0.83
N GLU A 58 8.55 -24.64 -0.20
CA GLU A 58 7.10 -24.69 -0.46
C GLU A 58 6.71 -23.95 -1.74
N LEU A 59 7.55 -23.01 -2.20
CA LEU A 59 7.21 -22.11 -3.30
C LEU A 59 7.14 -22.86 -4.63
N GLU A 60 6.06 -22.65 -5.37
CA GLU A 60 5.94 -22.99 -6.79
C GLU A 60 6.40 -21.79 -7.62
N VAL A 61 5.70 -20.67 -7.46
CA VAL A 61 6.00 -19.39 -8.11
C VAL A 61 5.65 -18.22 -7.20
N ALA A 62 6.43 -17.14 -7.25
CA ALA A 62 6.09 -15.84 -6.69
C ALA A 62 6.18 -14.76 -7.77
N TYR A 63 5.22 -13.85 -7.79
CA TYR A 63 5.26 -12.62 -8.58
C TYR A 63 5.45 -11.44 -7.63
N LEU A 64 6.42 -10.59 -7.93
CA LEU A 64 6.78 -9.41 -7.16
C LEU A 64 6.60 -8.14 -8.00
N CYS A 65 6.12 -7.07 -7.39
CA CYS A 65 6.10 -5.73 -7.97
C CYS A 65 7.53 -5.18 -8.20
N THR A 66 7.63 -3.96 -8.70
CA THR A 66 8.89 -3.25 -8.91
C THR A 66 9.76 -3.18 -7.65
N ASP A 67 11.08 -3.32 -7.81
CA ASP A 67 12.05 -3.24 -6.71
C ASP A 67 12.20 -1.82 -6.14
N ARG A 68 11.59 -0.82 -6.79
CA ARG A 68 11.61 0.59 -6.38
C ARG A 68 10.79 0.87 -5.13
N VAL A 69 9.75 0.06 -4.86
CA VAL A 69 8.87 0.28 -3.70
C VAL A 69 9.68 0.21 -2.40
N GLN A 70 9.50 1.23 -1.57
CA GLN A 70 10.04 1.29 -0.22
C GLN A 70 9.00 0.78 0.78
N GLN A 71 9.42 0.10 1.84
CA GLN A 71 8.52 -0.24 2.93
C GLN A 71 8.42 0.92 3.91
N VAL A 72 7.20 1.34 4.23
CA VAL A 72 6.93 2.45 5.13
C VAL A 72 6.14 1.94 6.34
N SER A 73 6.64 2.25 7.53
CA SER A 73 6.01 1.91 8.80
C SER A 73 5.44 3.16 9.46
N LYS A 74 4.54 2.98 10.43
CA LYS A 74 4.14 4.07 11.32
C LYS A 74 5.31 4.52 12.20
N LEU A 75 5.32 5.79 12.57
CA LEU A 75 6.23 6.32 13.57
C LEU A 75 5.84 5.82 14.97
N GLN A 76 6.82 5.79 15.86
CA GLN A 76 6.57 5.51 17.27
C GLN A 76 5.67 6.61 17.86
N HIS A 77 4.62 6.23 18.59
CA HIS A 77 3.62 7.14 19.19
C HIS A 77 2.69 7.88 18.21
N GLU A 78 2.71 7.54 16.92
CA GLU A 78 1.80 8.11 15.92
C GLU A 78 0.33 7.70 16.11
N GLY A 79 0.09 6.48 16.60
CA GLY A 79 -1.24 5.87 16.69
C GLY A 79 -1.46 4.78 15.63
N ALA A 80 -2.72 4.48 15.31
CA ALA A 80 -3.10 3.40 14.39
C ALA A 80 -3.93 3.88 13.17
N HIS A 81 -4.06 5.19 12.98
CA HIS A 81 -5.10 5.77 12.12
C HIS A 81 -4.62 6.11 10.71
N PHE A 82 -3.32 6.06 10.49
CA PHE A 82 -2.68 6.65 9.33
C PHE A 82 -2.24 5.62 8.27
N CYS A 83 -2.68 4.36 8.40
CA CYS A 83 -2.28 3.28 7.50
C CYS A 83 -2.55 3.60 6.01
N GLY A 84 -3.69 4.22 5.69
CA GLY A 84 -3.99 4.65 4.32
C GLY A 84 -2.92 5.59 3.75
N TYR A 85 -2.53 6.61 4.50
CA TYR A 85 -1.45 7.52 4.10
C TYR A 85 -0.11 6.80 3.95
N ARG A 86 0.26 5.92 4.88
CA ARG A 86 1.51 5.13 4.79
C ARG A 86 1.52 4.23 3.54
N ASN A 87 0.38 3.66 3.16
CA ASN A 87 0.27 2.87 1.94
C ASN A 87 0.34 3.74 0.67
N MET A 88 -0.27 4.94 0.66
CA MET A 88 -0.09 5.89 -0.45
C MET A 88 1.38 6.31 -0.62
N GLN A 89 2.11 6.55 0.49
CA GLN A 89 3.56 6.79 0.45
C GLN A 89 4.31 5.63 -0.22
N MET A 90 3.96 4.38 0.10
CA MET A 90 4.55 3.19 -0.53
C MET A 90 4.26 3.13 -2.04
N LEU A 91 3.01 3.36 -2.47
CA LEU A 91 2.69 3.39 -3.90
C LEU A 91 3.45 4.52 -4.64
N LEU A 92 3.51 5.72 -4.07
CA LEU A 92 4.27 6.84 -4.66
C LEU A 92 5.77 6.52 -4.80
N SER A 93 6.36 5.83 -3.82
CA SER A 93 7.77 5.40 -3.91
C SER A 93 8.06 4.44 -5.07
N ALA A 94 7.05 3.71 -5.55
CA ALA A 94 7.19 2.80 -6.69
C ALA A 94 7.17 3.54 -8.03
N LEU A 95 6.46 4.67 -8.10
CA LEU A 95 6.34 5.51 -9.30
C LEU A 95 7.58 6.38 -9.52
N ASP A 96 8.27 6.72 -8.44
CA ASP A 96 9.42 7.61 -8.47
C ASP A 96 10.50 7.09 -9.44
N SER A 97 10.64 7.76 -10.58
CA SER A 97 11.68 7.48 -11.58
C SER A 97 13.02 8.11 -11.21
N SER A 98 13.07 8.95 -10.18
CA SER A 98 14.25 9.70 -9.73
C SER A 98 15.09 8.99 -8.65
N ALA A 99 14.95 7.67 -8.51
CA ALA A 99 15.93 6.85 -7.78
C ALA A 99 17.31 6.78 -8.48
N GLY A 100 17.46 7.46 -9.64
CA GLY A 100 18.70 8.11 -10.06
C GLY A 100 18.42 9.62 -10.20
N GLU A 101 19.36 10.45 -9.74
CA GLU A 101 19.28 11.92 -9.72
C GLU A 101 18.48 12.52 -10.89
N ASP A 102 17.56 13.44 -10.55
CA ASP A 102 16.96 14.42 -11.46
C ASP A 102 15.99 13.92 -12.54
N SER A 103 14.75 13.59 -12.17
CA SER A 103 13.58 13.87 -13.05
C SER A 103 12.24 13.71 -12.35
N TRP A 104 11.76 14.78 -11.72
CA TRP A 104 10.33 15.15 -11.66
C TRP A 104 10.26 16.65 -11.85
N SER A 105 9.57 17.10 -12.90
CA SER A 105 9.47 18.51 -13.29
C SER A 105 9.12 19.42 -12.10
N GLU A 106 9.91 20.47 -11.90
CA GLU A 106 9.90 21.42 -10.77
C GLU A 106 8.56 22.12 -10.47
N GLN A 107 7.53 21.91 -11.29
CA GLN A 107 6.24 22.59 -11.18
C GLN A 107 5.14 21.80 -10.45
N ARG A 108 5.31 20.49 -10.21
CA ARG A 108 4.20 19.64 -9.71
C ARG A 108 4.43 19.04 -8.32
N VAL A 109 5.68 18.87 -7.90
CA VAL A 109 6.05 18.43 -6.54
C VAL A 109 7.30 19.21 -6.11
N PRO A 110 7.29 20.01 -5.02
CA PRO A 110 8.49 20.65 -4.52
C PRO A 110 9.58 19.60 -4.24
N LYS A 111 10.85 19.94 -4.49
CA LYS A 111 12.08 19.12 -4.41
C LYS A 111 12.32 18.30 -3.12
N SER A 112 11.39 18.26 -2.17
CA SER A 112 11.47 17.34 -1.03
C SER A 112 10.86 15.99 -1.38
N ARG A 113 11.75 15.00 -1.53
CA ARG A 113 11.71 13.68 -0.86
C ARG A 113 10.31 13.25 -0.42
N PHE A 114 9.80 12.13 -0.97
CA PHE A 114 8.83 11.24 -0.30
C PHE A 114 7.77 11.97 0.57
N PRO A 115 6.55 12.23 0.08
CA PRO A 115 5.66 13.18 0.75
C PRO A 115 5.35 12.73 2.18
N VAL A 116 5.69 13.59 3.14
CA VAL A 116 5.33 13.40 4.54
C VAL A 116 3.80 13.40 4.71
N LEU A 117 3.32 12.78 5.78
CA LEU A 117 1.88 12.52 5.93
C LEU A 117 0.99 13.76 5.80
N LEU A 118 1.38 14.89 6.40
CA LEU A 118 0.59 16.12 6.35
C LEU A 118 0.51 16.69 4.92
N ARG A 119 1.55 16.49 4.11
CA ARG A 119 1.53 16.89 2.70
C ARG A 119 0.54 16.04 1.91
N LEU A 120 0.41 14.74 2.23
CA LEU A 120 -0.61 13.89 1.60
C LEU A 120 -2.03 14.38 1.92
N GLN A 121 -2.29 14.84 3.15
CA GLN A 121 -3.60 15.44 3.48
C GLN A 121 -3.89 16.65 2.60
N ASP A 122 -2.91 17.54 2.43
CA ASP A 122 -3.06 18.72 1.58
C ASP A 122 -3.29 18.35 0.10
N MET A 123 -2.57 17.35 -0.41
CA MET A 123 -2.69 16.91 -1.81
C MET A 123 -4.05 16.26 -2.09
N ILE A 124 -4.55 15.40 -1.19
CA ILE A 124 -5.88 14.79 -1.31
C ILE A 124 -6.96 15.90 -1.25
N GLU A 125 -6.79 16.87 -0.35
CA GLU A 125 -7.71 18.00 -0.25
C GLU A 125 -7.74 18.86 -1.52
N GLN A 126 -6.57 19.10 -2.13
CA GLN A 126 -6.46 19.80 -3.42
C GLN A 126 -7.04 18.98 -4.57
N ALA A 127 -6.89 17.65 -4.55
CA ALA A 127 -7.49 16.75 -5.53
C ALA A 127 -9.03 16.87 -5.51
N TRP A 128 -9.63 16.89 -4.32
CA TRP A 128 -11.06 17.14 -4.15
C TRP A 128 -11.47 18.51 -4.69
N ASP A 129 -10.71 19.56 -4.38
CA ASP A 129 -10.95 20.92 -4.90
C ASP A 129 -10.82 21.00 -6.42
N SER A 130 -10.04 20.10 -7.03
CA SER A 130 -9.85 19.97 -8.47
C SER A 130 -10.88 19.05 -9.15
N GLY A 131 -11.85 18.51 -8.40
CA GLY A 131 -12.95 17.69 -8.93
C GLY A 131 -12.70 16.18 -8.96
N TYR A 132 -11.58 15.69 -8.42
CA TYR A 132 -11.32 14.26 -8.28
C TYR A 132 -11.95 13.74 -6.99
N ASN A 133 -12.89 12.80 -7.08
CA ASN A 133 -13.63 12.24 -5.94
C ASN A 133 -14.06 13.27 -4.86
N PRO A 134 -14.68 14.40 -5.25
CA PRO A 134 -14.96 15.52 -4.33
C PRO A 134 -15.92 15.13 -3.19
N HIS A 135 -16.67 14.04 -3.37
CA HIS A 135 -17.50 13.43 -2.33
C HIS A 135 -16.72 13.09 -1.06
N GLY A 136 -15.42 12.75 -1.16
CA GLY A 136 -14.58 12.46 0.00
C GLY A 136 -14.52 13.61 1.01
N ARG A 137 -14.53 14.87 0.54
CA ARG A 137 -14.59 16.05 1.41
C ARG A 137 -15.88 16.10 2.23
N VAL A 138 -17.02 15.81 1.61
CA VAL A 138 -18.33 15.79 2.26
C VAL A 138 -18.42 14.63 3.26
N LEU A 139 -17.99 13.44 2.85
CA LEU A 139 -18.02 12.23 3.66
C LEU A 139 -17.14 12.34 4.92
N THR A 140 -15.97 12.99 4.82
CA THR A 140 -15.00 13.12 5.92
C THR A 140 -15.18 14.40 6.75
N GLY A 141 -15.78 15.44 6.15
CA GLY A 141 -15.74 16.81 6.68
C GLY A 141 -14.33 17.40 6.67
N GLY A 142 -13.54 17.11 5.63
CA GLY A 142 -12.13 17.49 5.50
C GLY A 142 -11.18 16.59 6.31
N ILE A 143 -9.90 16.52 5.94
CA ILE A 143 -8.92 15.63 6.60
C ILE A 143 -7.67 16.34 7.10
N ARG A 144 -7.41 17.57 6.64
CA ARG A 144 -6.23 18.34 7.02
C ARG A 144 -6.13 18.51 8.53
N GLY A 145 -4.95 18.19 9.06
CA GLY A 145 -4.67 18.32 10.48
C GLY A 145 -5.42 17.32 11.36
N THR A 146 -6.07 16.29 10.80
CA THR A 146 -6.85 15.29 11.56
C THR A 146 -6.22 13.90 11.52
N ARG A 147 -6.69 13.00 12.37
CA ARG A 147 -6.35 11.57 12.40
C ARG A 147 -7.42 10.71 11.74
N LYS A 148 -8.23 11.28 10.83
CA LYS A 148 -9.26 10.54 10.11
C LYS A 148 -8.64 9.49 9.21
N HIS A 149 -9.25 8.31 9.20
CA HIS A 149 -8.88 7.27 8.26
C HIS A 149 -9.21 7.72 6.83
N VAL A 150 -8.38 7.24 5.90
CA VAL A 150 -8.53 7.42 4.46
C VAL A 150 -8.43 6.04 3.80
N GLY A 151 -9.07 5.88 2.66
CA GLY A 151 -9.15 4.60 1.95
C GLY A 151 -8.93 4.76 0.44
N THR A 152 -9.59 3.88 -0.31
CA THR A 152 -9.44 3.75 -1.76
C THR A 152 -9.85 5.02 -2.50
N SER A 153 -10.96 5.66 -2.10
CA SER A 153 -11.44 6.91 -2.72
C SER A 153 -10.44 8.07 -2.61
N GLU A 154 -9.80 8.24 -1.44
CA GLU A 154 -8.75 9.25 -1.24
C GLU A 154 -7.47 8.93 -2.00
N ALA A 155 -7.09 7.64 -2.05
CA ALA A 155 -5.93 7.22 -2.82
C ALA A 155 -6.16 7.46 -4.33
N GLU A 156 -7.32 7.08 -4.86
CA GLU A 156 -7.69 7.31 -6.26
C GLU A 156 -7.70 8.81 -6.59
N ALA A 157 -8.30 9.65 -5.72
CA ALA A 157 -8.28 11.10 -5.88
C ALA A 157 -6.85 11.64 -6.01
N LEU A 158 -5.96 11.18 -5.13
CA LEU A 158 -4.56 11.56 -5.13
C LEU A 158 -3.86 11.16 -6.44
N PHE A 159 -3.93 9.89 -6.83
CA PHE A 159 -3.20 9.41 -8.01
C PHE A 159 -3.73 10.02 -9.31
N LEU A 160 -5.06 10.13 -9.47
CA LEU A 160 -5.65 10.79 -10.64
C LEU A 160 -5.25 12.28 -10.71
N SER A 161 -5.20 12.99 -9.57
CA SER A 161 -4.74 14.39 -9.55
C SER A 161 -3.26 14.58 -9.92
N LEU A 162 -2.48 13.50 -9.89
CA LEU A 162 -1.07 13.47 -10.29
C LEU A 162 -0.88 12.97 -11.73
N ASP A 163 -1.95 12.87 -12.52
CA ASP A 163 -1.96 12.29 -13.87
C ASP A 163 -1.46 10.84 -13.89
N VAL A 164 -1.72 10.06 -12.83
CA VAL A 164 -1.38 8.64 -12.74
C VAL A 164 -2.66 7.81 -12.89
N PRO A 165 -2.88 7.16 -14.05
CA PRO A 165 -4.03 6.29 -14.26
C PRO A 165 -4.06 5.14 -13.24
N CYS A 166 -5.22 4.95 -12.61
CA CYS A 166 -5.42 3.91 -11.62
C CYS A 166 -6.88 3.49 -11.58
N THR A 167 -7.11 2.25 -11.15
CA THR A 167 -8.43 1.63 -11.11
C THR A 167 -8.74 1.08 -9.72
N GLY A 168 -9.88 1.50 -9.17
CA GLY A 168 -10.49 0.94 -7.97
C GLY A 168 -11.28 -0.34 -8.25
N HIS A 169 -11.11 -1.37 -7.41
CA HIS A 169 -11.93 -2.59 -7.45
C HIS A 169 -12.47 -2.91 -6.05
N ALA A 170 -13.73 -3.32 -5.96
CA ALA A 170 -14.36 -3.72 -4.71
C ALA A 170 -14.77 -5.20 -4.76
N PHE A 171 -14.58 -5.90 -3.64
CA PHE A 171 -14.87 -7.33 -3.47
C PHE A 171 -15.72 -7.51 -2.21
N HIS A 172 -16.86 -8.18 -2.34
CA HIS A 172 -17.84 -8.31 -1.27
C HIS A 172 -18.36 -9.74 -1.11
N GLY A 173 -18.67 -10.12 0.12
CA GLY A 173 -19.29 -11.40 0.46
C GLY A 173 -18.31 -12.50 0.84
N LYS A 174 -18.81 -13.74 0.91
CA LYS A 174 -18.09 -14.90 1.48
C LYS A 174 -16.86 -15.32 0.66
N GLU A 175 -16.88 -15.07 -0.65
CA GLU A 175 -15.79 -15.42 -1.56
C GLU A 175 -14.92 -14.21 -1.95
N ALA A 176 -15.12 -13.03 -1.35
CA ALA A 176 -14.33 -11.82 -1.63
C ALA A 176 -12.81 -12.05 -1.50
N TRP A 177 -12.39 -12.86 -0.52
CA TRP A 177 -10.98 -13.23 -0.33
C TRP A 177 -10.40 -14.04 -1.50
N ARG A 178 -11.25 -14.81 -2.21
CA ARG A 178 -10.84 -15.61 -3.38
C ARG A 178 -10.76 -14.71 -4.61
N GLU A 179 -11.79 -13.90 -4.83
CA GLU A 179 -11.83 -12.93 -5.93
C GLU A 179 -10.65 -11.95 -5.85
N LEU A 180 -10.31 -11.47 -4.64
CA LEU A 180 -9.12 -10.67 -4.40
C LEU A 180 -7.83 -11.40 -4.83
N LEU A 181 -7.69 -12.69 -4.48
CA LEU A 181 -6.52 -13.47 -4.86
C LEU A 181 -6.46 -13.69 -6.38
N ASP A 182 -7.60 -13.94 -7.02
CA ASP A 182 -7.71 -14.13 -8.47
C ASP A 182 -7.33 -12.83 -9.21
N PHE A 183 -7.82 -11.69 -8.71
CA PHE A 183 -7.48 -10.35 -9.21
C PHE A 183 -5.98 -10.07 -9.08
N VAL A 184 -5.41 -10.19 -7.87
CA VAL A 184 -3.98 -9.89 -7.63
C VAL A 184 -3.07 -10.79 -8.45
N GLU A 185 -3.40 -12.08 -8.55
CA GLU A 185 -2.65 -13.03 -9.35
C GLU A 185 -2.68 -12.63 -10.83
N THR A 186 -3.85 -12.27 -11.37
CA THR A 186 -4.01 -11.80 -12.75
C THR A 186 -3.25 -10.51 -13.01
N TYR A 187 -3.27 -9.56 -12.06
CA TYR A 187 -2.57 -8.28 -12.20
C TYR A 187 -1.06 -8.49 -12.37
N PHE A 188 -0.46 -9.29 -11.48
CA PHE A 188 0.99 -9.53 -11.45
C PHE A 188 1.48 -10.59 -12.44
N GLN A 189 0.60 -11.45 -12.95
CA GLN A 189 1.00 -12.49 -13.89
C GLN A 189 1.40 -11.86 -15.25
N PRO A 190 2.60 -12.18 -15.79
CA PRO A 190 2.98 -11.77 -17.14
C PRO A 190 2.02 -12.32 -18.20
N ALA A 191 1.83 -11.58 -19.30
CA ALA A 191 0.98 -12.01 -20.42
C ALA A 191 1.50 -13.31 -21.07
N GLU A 192 2.82 -13.43 -21.22
CA GLU A 192 3.47 -14.63 -21.75
C GLU A 192 3.81 -15.60 -20.62
N ARG A 193 2.94 -16.60 -20.41
CA ARG A 193 3.11 -17.62 -19.35
C ARG A 193 4.34 -18.51 -19.56
N ASP A 194 4.74 -18.73 -20.81
CA ASP A 194 5.77 -19.70 -21.19
C ASP A 194 7.20 -19.13 -21.21
N ALA A 195 7.35 -17.80 -21.08
CA ALA A 195 8.66 -17.14 -21.18
C ALA A 195 9.47 -17.19 -19.86
N VAL A 196 8.83 -17.39 -18.71
CA VAL A 196 9.49 -17.24 -17.40
C VAL A 196 9.66 -18.58 -16.68
N LYS A 197 10.83 -19.22 -16.85
CA LYS A 197 11.24 -20.41 -16.07
C LYS A 197 11.61 -20.10 -14.60
N ALA A 198 11.56 -18.83 -14.19
CA ALA A 198 11.98 -18.41 -12.87
C ALA A 198 10.88 -18.66 -11.81
N ARG A 199 11.27 -19.25 -10.67
CA ARG A 199 10.37 -19.44 -9.50
C ARG A 199 9.99 -18.13 -8.82
N VAL A 200 10.76 -17.06 -9.01
CA VAL A 200 10.46 -15.72 -8.51
C VAL A 200 10.54 -14.75 -9.69
N VAL A 201 9.42 -14.14 -10.02
CA VAL A 201 9.24 -13.26 -11.18
C VAL A 201 9.13 -11.82 -10.70
N ARG A 202 10.03 -10.96 -11.19
CA ARG A 202 9.93 -9.51 -10.99
C ARG A 202 9.17 -8.91 -12.15
N THR A 203 7.99 -8.38 -11.87
CA THR A 203 7.01 -8.00 -12.91
C THR A 203 7.25 -6.60 -13.45
N GLY A 204 7.97 -5.75 -12.71
CA GLY A 204 8.10 -4.32 -13.01
C GLY A 204 6.84 -3.50 -12.70
N LEU A 205 5.72 -4.15 -12.37
CA LEU A 205 4.45 -3.49 -12.09
C LEU A 205 4.45 -2.77 -10.73
N CYS A 206 3.59 -1.77 -10.59
CA CYS A 206 3.40 -1.08 -9.31
C CYS A 206 2.72 -1.98 -8.27
N PRO A 207 2.96 -1.75 -6.96
CA PRO A 207 2.21 -2.42 -5.91
C PRO A 207 0.74 -1.99 -5.91
N ILE A 208 -0.12 -2.78 -5.24
CA ILE A 208 -1.56 -2.53 -5.15
C ILE A 208 -1.89 -2.03 -3.73
N PHE A 209 -2.63 -0.93 -3.61
CA PHE A 209 -3.22 -0.52 -2.34
C PHE A 209 -4.38 -1.46 -2.01
N LEU A 210 -4.46 -1.97 -0.78
CA LEU A 210 -5.56 -2.82 -0.32
C LEU A 210 -6.19 -2.23 0.93
N GLN A 211 -7.44 -1.83 0.82
CA GLN A 211 -8.31 -1.52 1.96
C GLN A 211 -9.03 -2.79 2.43
N ARG A 212 -9.15 -2.93 3.74
CA ARG A 212 -10.07 -3.86 4.39
C ARG A 212 -10.73 -3.17 5.60
N PRO A 213 -11.68 -3.80 6.30
CA PRO A 213 -12.22 -3.24 7.53
C PRO A 213 -11.12 -2.85 8.52
N ASN A 214 -11.13 -1.58 8.94
CA ASN A 214 -10.26 -0.96 9.95
C ASN A 214 -8.75 -0.90 9.64
N HIS A 215 -8.28 -1.32 8.45
CA HIS A 215 -6.86 -1.29 8.13
C HIS A 215 -6.59 -1.36 6.63
N SER A 216 -5.42 -0.92 6.20
CA SER A 216 -4.96 -1.07 4.81
C SER A 216 -3.54 -1.60 4.72
N TRP A 217 -3.22 -2.23 3.60
CA TRP A 217 -1.92 -2.80 3.27
C TRP A 217 -1.49 -2.37 1.87
N THR A 218 -0.20 -2.54 1.58
CA THR A 218 0.34 -2.45 0.22
C THR A 218 0.72 -3.85 -0.23
N ILE A 219 0.03 -4.40 -1.21
CA ILE A 219 0.34 -5.70 -1.81
C ILE A 219 1.53 -5.50 -2.74
N VAL A 220 2.63 -6.19 -2.44
CA VAL A 220 3.88 -6.14 -3.20
C VAL A 220 4.10 -7.39 -4.05
N GLY A 221 3.17 -8.32 -4.01
CA GLY A 221 3.21 -9.54 -4.80
C GLY A 221 2.24 -10.62 -4.33
N LEU A 222 2.35 -11.79 -4.97
CA LEU A 222 1.61 -12.99 -4.63
C LEU A 222 2.49 -14.22 -4.82
N GLU A 223 2.36 -15.17 -3.90
CA GLU A 223 2.99 -16.48 -4.03
C GLU A 223 1.95 -17.59 -4.16
N ARG A 224 2.30 -18.62 -4.94
CA ARG A 224 1.64 -19.91 -5.01
C ARG A 224 2.59 -20.98 -4.48
N THR A 225 2.09 -21.83 -3.61
CA THR A 225 2.83 -22.99 -3.10
C THR A 225 2.62 -24.19 -4.01
N LYS A 226 3.52 -25.18 -3.95
CA LYS A 226 3.41 -26.47 -4.68
C LYS A 226 2.12 -27.27 -4.41
N THR A 227 1.38 -26.87 -3.37
CA THR A 227 0.08 -27.45 -3.00
C THR A 227 -1.11 -26.65 -3.56
N GLY A 228 -0.86 -25.65 -4.41
CA GLY A 228 -1.86 -24.75 -4.98
C GLY A 228 -2.37 -23.66 -4.03
N LYS A 229 -1.86 -23.56 -2.79
CA LYS A 229 -2.27 -22.51 -1.86
C LYS A 229 -1.63 -21.19 -2.27
N ARG A 230 -2.40 -20.11 -2.15
CA ARG A 230 -1.99 -18.75 -2.49
C ARG A 230 -1.81 -17.91 -1.24
N ARG A 231 -0.83 -17.01 -1.23
CA ARG A 231 -0.65 -16.02 -0.15
C ARG A 231 -0.32 -14.67 -0.79
N LEU A 232 -0.91 -13.60 -0.28
CA LEU A 232 -0.46 -12.26 -0.63
C LEU A 232 0.89 -12.01 0.04
N LEU A 233 1.75 -11.28 -0.65
CA LEU A 233 2.94 -10.66 -0.08
C LEU A 233 2.62 -9.18 0.10
N ALA A 234 2.68 -8.67 1.33
CA ALA A 234 2.24 -7.33 1.63
C ALA A 234 3.13 -6.63 2.64
N PHE A 235 3.31 -5.33 2.43
CA PHE A 235 3.78 -4.41 3.45
C PHE A 235 2.60 -3.97 4.31
N ASP A 236 2.81 -4.02 5.63
CA ASP A 236 1.83 -3.68 6.63
C ASP A 236 2.39 -2.55 7.49
N PRO A 237 1.90 -1.30 7.34
CA PRO A 237 2.50 -0.14 8.00
C PRO A 237 2.37 -0.19 9.52
N ALA A 238 1.56 -1.10 10.08
CA ALA A 238 1.47 -1.29 11.52
C ALA A 238 2.73 -1.91 12.12
N TRP A 239 3.60 -2.55 11.32
CA TRP A 239 4.76 -3.30 11.79
C TRP A 239 6.06 -2.76 11.21
N GLN A 240 7.06 -2.65 12.08
CA GLN A 240 8.44 -2.42 11.67
C GLN A 240 8.97 -3.62 10.88
N PRO A 241 9.84 -3.41 9.87
CA PRO A 241 10.50 -4.49 9.17
C PRO A 241 11.27 -5.37 10.18
N PRO A 242 11.33 -6.70 9.98
CA PRO A 242 12.13 -7.57 10.85
C PRO A 242 13.59 -7.11 10.90
N ALA A 243 14.26 -7.22 12.04
CA ALA A 243 15.66 -6.79 12.20
C ALA A 243 16.59 -7.36 11.12
N LYS A 244 16.34 -8.60 10.69
CA LYS A 244 17.07 -9.24 9.60
C LYS A 244 16.96 -8.47 8.28
N MET A 245 15.78 -7.90 7.97
CA MET A 245 15.55 -7.09 6.77
C MET A 245 16.22 -5.72 6.83
N GLN A 246 16.44 -5.21 8.04
CA GLN A 246 17.16 -3.95 8.28
C GLN A 246 18.68 -4.12 8.22
N SER A 247 19.18 -5.33 8.51
CA SER A 247 20.62 -5.63 8.47
C SER A 247 21.14 -5.96 7.07
N SER A 248 22.41 -5.68 6.84
CA SER A 248 23.21 -6.21 5.74
C SER A 248 23.61 -7.66 6.04
N CYS A 249 22.67 -8.59 5.87
CA CYS A 249 22.97 -10.02 5.91
C CYS A 249 22.99 -10.61 4.49
N ASP A 250 23.69 -11.73 4.32
CA ASP A 250 23.59 -12.49 3.08
C ASP A 250 22.29 -13.30 3.08
N TYR A 251 21.28 -12.80 2.38
CA TYR A 251 19.96 -13.42 2.28
C TYR A 251 19.99 -14.75 1.51
N ARG A 252 21.06 -15.04 0.76
CA ARG A 252 21.26 -16.35 0.09
C ARG A 252 21.53 -17.47 1.08
N THR A 253 22.10 -17.12 2.23
CA THR A 253 22.41 -18.09 3.30
C THR A 253 21.32 -18.14 4.37
N LEU A 254 20.43 -17.14 4.42
CA LEU A 254 19.34 -17.12 5.38
C LEU A 254 18.30 -18.19 5.02
N SER A 255 18.31 -19.30 5.77
CA SER A 255 17.50 -20.47 5.48
C SER A 255 16.76 -20.99 6.72
N GLY A 256 15.97 -22.04 6.53
CA GLY A 256 15.31 -22.76 7.63
C GLY A 256 14.32 -21.90 8.41
N TRP A 257 14.38 -22.00 9.75
CA TRP A 257 13.44 -21.32 10.65
C TRP A 257 13.54 -19.79 10.58
N SER A 258 14.74 -19.25 10.53
CA SER A 258 14.97 -17.80 10.48
C SER A 258 14.35 -17.17 9.24
N ALA A 259 14.53 -17.79 8.06
CA ALA A 259 13.90 -17.33 6.82
C ALA A 259 12.38 -17.38 6.90
N ARG A 260 11.82 -18.47 7.46
CA ARG A 260 10.37 -18.63 7.64
C ARG A 260 9.76 -17.55 8.51
N VAL A 261 10.41 -17.19 9.62
CA VAL A 261 9.93 -16.12 10.52
C VAL A 261 9.92 -14.76 9.82
N VAL A 262 10.94 -14.47 9.00
CA VAL A 262 10.97 -13.23 8.20
C VAL A 262 9.85 -13.24 7.16
N LEU A 263 9.72 -14.31 6.37
CA LEU A 263 8.67 -14.44 5.34
C LEU A 263 7.26 -14.35 5.92
N GLN A 264 7.02 -14.91 7.11
CA GLN A 264 5.72 -14.83 7.79
C GLN A 264 5.25 -13.40 8.05
N ARG A 265 6.16 -12.43 8.16
CA ARG A 265 5.79 -11.02 8.39
C ARG A 265 5.17 -10.38 7.13
N TYR A 266 5.61 -10.83 5.96
CA TYR A 266 5.13 -10.36 4.66
C TYR A 266 3.96 -11.18 4.11
N ARG A 267 3.84 -12.45 4.50
CA ARG A 267 2.79 -13.36 4.01
C ARG A 267 1.45 -13.12 4.68
N LYS A 268 0.41 -12.89 3.86
CA LYS A 268 -0.99 -12.91 4.31
C LYS A 268 -1.68 -14.14 3.71
N SER A 269 -1.97 -15.11 4.57
CA SER A 269 -2.56 -16.39 4.16
C SER A 269 -4.04 -16.28 3.83
N GLN A 270 -4.56 -17.22 3.03
CA GLN A 270 -6.01 -17.33 2.78
C GLN A 270 -6.82 -17.38 4.08
N ARG A 271 -6.31 -18.06 5.12
CA ARG A 271 -6.97 -18.12 6.45
C ARG A 271 -7.08 -16.75 7.10
N SER A 272 -6.09 -15.87 6.90
CA SER A 272 -6.13 -14.49 7.39
C SER A 272 -7.16 -13.66 6.62
N LEU A 273 -7.20 -13.81 5.30
CA LEU A 273 -8.10 -13.06 4.41
C LEU A 273 -9.58 -13.45 4.60
N LYS A 274 -9.87 -14.74 4.79
CA LYS A 274 -11.24 -15.26 5.07
C LYS A 274 -11.96 -14.64 6.28
N ARG A 275 -11.26 -13.87 7.11
CA ARG A 275 -11.83 -13.17 8.27
C ARG A 275 -12.60 -11.92 7.89
N PHE A 276 -12.45 -11.44 6.66
CA PHE A 276 -13.07 -10.22 6.16
C PHE A 276 -13.97 -10.56 4.98
N GLY A 277 -15.15 -9.92 4.93
CA GLY A 277 -16.11 -10.07 3.84
C GLY A 277 -16.03 -8.94 2.82
N ASP A 278 -15.18 -7.94 3.05
CA ASP A 278 -15.09 -6.73 2.24
C ASP A 278 -13.63 -6.37 2.01
N PHE A 279 -13.29 -6.09 0.76
CA PHE A 279 -11.99 -5.56 0.35
C PHE A 279 -12.20 -4.53 -0.74
N GLU A 280 -11.34 -3.53 -0.76
CA GLU A 280 -11.21 -2.65 -1.92
C GLU A 280 -9.73 -2.55 -2.28
N THR A 281 -9.42 -2.43 -3.56
CA THR A 281 -8.06 -2.24 -4.03
C THR A 281 -7.96 -1.05 -4.96
N LEU A 282 -6.81 -0.40 -4.98
CA LEU A 282 -6.40 0.52 -6.04
C LEU A 282 -5.13 -0.01 -6.69
N SER A 283 -5.19 -0.29 -8.00
CA SER A 283 -4.02 -0.63 -8.81
C SER A 283 -3.68 0.52 -9.75
N ILE A 284 -2.39 0.79 -9.94
CA ILE A 284 -1.92 1.68 -11.00
C ILE A 284 -2.05 0.94 -12.32
N ASP A 285 -2.61 1.60 -13.34
CA ASP A 285 -2.83 0.97 -14.62
C ASP A 285 -1.50 0.75 -15.35
N LYS A 286 -1.44 -0.28 -16.20
CA LYS A 286 -0.25 -0.56 -17.01
C LYS A 286 -0.14 0.55 -18.07
N PRO A 287 1.05 1.11 -18.31
CA PRO A 287 1.23 1.97 -19.47
C PRO A 287 0.92 1.15 -20.73
N ASP A 288 0.13 1.73 -21.63
CA ASP A 288 -0.23 1.16 -22.94
C ASP A 288 1.02 0.84 -23.79
#